data_AF-N6YDV0-F1
#
_entry.id   AF-N6YDV0-F1
#
_cell.length_a   1.000
_cell.length_b   1.000
_cell.length_c   1.000
_cell.angle_alpha   90.00
_cell.angle_beta   90.00
_cell.angle_gamma   90.00
#
_symmetry.space_group_name_H-M   'P 1'
#
loop_
_entity.id
_entity.type
_entity.pdbx_description
1 polymer ?
#
loop_
_entity_poly.entity_id
_entity_poly.type
_entity_poly.pdbx_seq_one_letter_code
_entity_poly.pdbx_strand_id
1 'polypeptide(L)'
;MTPEDWKQVEADLSSPYGCVRLRADDHVITLVVERGKGLRYVVAAYINGVIQWVKTHHPEPDAIERKFWRARFCYLYSASKRAEASAKAKKRGMPKEIMAIWKNIAEGGFEILDPTWPNAKALCRHLRKTCAAVERLSDHEAPPAVETSQ
;
A
#
# COMPACT_ATOMS: atom_id res chain seq x y z
N MET A 1 -2.98 17.75 -12.51
CA MET A 1 -2.16 18.49 -11.54
C MET A 1 -0.82 18.92 -12.13
N THR A 2 -0.40 20.14 -11.83
CA THR A 2 0.93 20.68 -12.18
C THR A 2 2.02 20.18 -11.21
N PRO A 3 3.32 20.28 -11.56
CA PRO A 3 4.42 19.98 -10.63
C PRO A 3 4.36 20.78 -9.33
N GLU A 4 3.88 22.02 -9.38
CA GLU A 4 3.70 22.92 -8.24
C GLU A 4 2.60 22.43 -7.30
N ASP A 5 1.43 22.03 -7.84
CA ASP A 5 0.33 21.47 -7.04
C ASP A 5 0.78 20.24 -6.25
N TRP A 6 1.60 19.41 -6.90
CA TRP A 6 2.16 18.22 -6.29
C TRP A 6 3.10 18.54 -5.12
N LYS A 7 3.91 19.59 -5.24
CA LYS A 7 4.76 20.06 -4.12
C LYS A 7 3.91 20.55 -2.96
N GLN A 8 2.80 21.23 -3.24
CA GLN A 8 1.88 21.67 -2.19
C GLN A 8 1.24 20.48 -1.48
N VAL A 9 0.79 19.46 -2.21
CA VAL A 9 0.27 18.21 -1.61
C VAL A 9 1.33 17.54 -0.73
N GLU A 10 2.59 17.47 -1.19
CA GLU A 10 3.69 16.91 -0.39
C GLU A 10 3.96 17.72 0.88
N ALA A 11 3.84 19.05 0.81
CA ALA A 11 4.00 19.95 1.95
C ALA A 11 2.85 19.80 2.97
N ASP A 12 1.60 19.74 2.51
CA ASP A 12 0.43 19.62 3.38
C ASP A 12 0.40 18.28 4.12
N LEU A 13 0.93 17.22 3.50
CA LEU A 13 1.08 15.89 4.09
C LEU A 13 2.39 15.71 4.87
N SER A 14 3.22 16.75 5.01
CA SER A 14 4.46 16.70 5.79
C SER A 14 4.23 16.96 7.28
N SER A 15 3.14 17.65 7.62
CA SER A 15 2.76 17.96 9.00
C SER A 15 1.94 16.81 9.62
N PRO A 16 2.03 16.61 10.96
CA PRO A 16 1.14 15.69 11.66
C PRO A 16 -0.33 16.02 11.39
N TYR A 17 -1.14 14.99 11.15
CA TYR A 17 -2.58 15.12 10.85
C TYR A 17 -2.92 15.94 9.59
N GLY A 18 -1.94 16.16 8.71
CA GLY A 18 -2.19 16.70 7.38
C GLY A 18 -3.21 15.85 6.62
N CYS A 19 -4.13 16.51 5.93
CA CYS A 19 -5.19 15.88 5.15
C CYS A 19 -5.26 16.53 3.77
N VAL A 20 -5.35 15.72 2.73
CA VAL A 20 -5.51 16.17 1.34
C VAL A 20 -6.50 15.26 0.64
N ARG A 21 -7.42 15.85 -0.13
CA ARG A 21 -8.36 15.09 -0.97
C ARG A 21 -8.05 15.29 -2.43
N LEU A 22 -7.98 14.18 -3.16
CA LEU A 22 -7.70 14.16 -4.58
C LEU A 22 -8.82 13.41 -5.28
N ARG A 23 -9.20 13.85 -6.48
CA ARG A 23 -9.97 13.06 -7.43
C ARG A 23 -8.98 12.42 -8.40
N ALA A 24 -8.97 11.09 -8.46
CA ALA A 24 -8.07 10.33 -9.32
C ALA A 24 -8.85 9.23 -10.06
N ASP A 25 -8.88 9.30 -11.39
CA ASP A 25 -9.56 8.35 -12.28
C ASP A 25 -10.94 7.89 -11.76
N ASP A 26 -11.81 8.88 -11.50
CA ASP A 26 -13.19 8.73 -10.99
C ASP A 26 -13.37 8.31 -9.53
N HIS A 27 -12.28 8.21 -8.77
CA HIS A 27 -12.33 7.94 -7.34
C HIS A 27 -11.89 9.14 -6.50
N VAL A 28 -12.52 9.31 -5.34
CA VAL A 28 -12.09 10.30 -4.34
C VAL A 28 -11.11 9.62 -3.41
N ILE A 29 -9.86 10.06 -3.44
CA ILE A 29 -8.79 9.56 -2.61
C ILE A 29 -8.52 10.57 -1.50
N THR A 30 -8.78 10.17 -0.26
CA THR A 30 -8.47 10.99 0.93
C THR A 30 -7.16 10.52 1.52
N LEU A 31 -6.19 11.42 1.60
CA LEU A 31 -4.85 11.18 2.10
C LEU A 31 -4.74 11.80 3.48
N VAL A 32 -4.43 10.99 4.49
CA VAL A 32 -4.37 11.44 5.88
C VAL A 32 -3.05 11.03 6.51
N VAL A 33 -2.40 11.95 7.21
CA VAL A 33 -1.22 11.66 8.01
C VAL A 33 -1.65 11.08 9.35
N GLU A 34 -1.33 9.82 9.58
CA GLU A 34 -1.74 9.07 10.77
C GLU A 34 -0.53 8.54 11.54
N ARG A 35 -0.73 8.26 12.83
CA ARG A 35 0.25 7.51 13.62
C ARG A 35 0.26 6.05 13.19
N GLY A 36 1.37 5.63 12.59
CA GLY A 36 1.64 4.23 12.33
C GLY A 36 2.18 3.51 13.57
N LYS A 37 2.79 2.34 13.36
CA LYS A 37 3.41 1.56 14.44
C LYS A 37 4.55 2.34 15.11
N GLY A 38 4.46 2.49 16.43
CA GLY A 38 5.44 3.21 17.25
C GLY A 38 5.24 4.73 17.19
N LEU A 39 6.35 5.49 17.13
CA LEU A 39 6.34 6.96 17.07
C LEU A 39 6.47 7.51 15.64
N ARG A 40 6.08 6.73 14.62
CA ARG A 40 6.24 7.11 13.20
C ARG A 40 4.91 7.57 12.62
N TYR A 41 4.94 8.64 11.84
CA TYR A 41 3.82 9.03 11.00
C TYR A 41 3.87 8.32 9.65
N VAL A 42 2.69 7.96 9.14
CA VAL A 42 2.48 7.36 7.82
C VAL A 42 1.37 8.12 7.11
N VAL A 43 1.32 8.03 5.79
CA VAL A 43 0.22 8.62 5.00
C VAL A 43 -0.73 7.50 4.59
N ALA A 44 -1.93 7.47 5.14
CA ALA A 44 -2.98 6.53 4.79
C ALA A 44 -3.78 7.04 3.58
N ALA A 45 -4.04 6.17 2.61
CA ALA A 45 -4.83 6.46 1.42
C ALA A 45 -6.20 5.76 1.50
N TYR A 46 -7.24 6.54 1.77
CA TYR A 46 -8.63 6.10 1.78
C TYR A 46 -9.23 6.21 0.38
N ILE A 47 -9.92 5.17 -0.07
CA ILE A 47 -10.60 5.15 -1.36
C ILE A 47 -12.08 5.35 -1.09
N ASN A 48 -12.66 6.42 -1.66
CA ASN A 48 -14.02 6.88 -1.40
C ASN A 48 -14.32 6.98 0.11
N GLY A 49 -13.35 7.48 0.87
CA GLY A 49 -13.47 7.68 2.32
C GLY A 49 -13.29 6.43 3.19
N VAL A 50 -13.01 5.25 2.62
CA VAL A 50 -12.92 4.00 3.40
C VAL A 50 -11.62 3.24 3.11
N ILE A 51 -11.07 2.60 4.13
CA ILE A 51 -10.07 1.53 4.00
C ILE A 51 -10.76 0.21 4.31
N GLN A 52 -10.93 -0.63 3.29
CA GLN A 52 -11.46 -1.97 3.44
C GLN A 52 -10.34 -2.93 3.83
N TRP A 53 -10.09 -3.09 5.14
CA TRP A 53 -8.97 -3.87 5.66
C TRP A 53 -8.97 -5.33 5.18
N VAL A 54 -10.12 -5.92 4.88
CA VAL A 54 -10.19 -7.30 4.33
C VAL A 54 -9.46 -7.41 2.98
N LYS A 55 -9.60 -6.40 2.12
CA LYS A 55 -8.95 -6.36 0.80
C LYS A 55 -7.44 -6.15 0.86
N THR A 56 -6.91 -5.75 2.02
CA THR A 56 -5.46 -5.64 2.22
C THR A 56 -4.79 -7.01 2.27
N HIS A 57 -5.45 -8.01 2.87
CA HIS A 57 -4.91 -9.36 3.06
C HIS A 57 -5.31 -10.35 1.96
N HIS A 58 -6.42 -10.09 1.28
CA HIS A 58 -6.91 -10.89 0.17
C HIS A 58 -7.14 -10.02 -1.07
N PRO A 59 -6.08 -9.48 -1.67
CA PRO A 59 -6.23 -8.60 -2.81
C PRO A 59 -6.60 -9.39 -4.07
N GLU A 60 -7.77 -9.11 -4.61
CA GLU A 60 -8.18 -9.65 -5.91
C GLU A 60 -7.25 -9.12 -7.02
N PRO A 61 -7.01 -9.90 -8.10
CA PRO A 61 -6.13 -9.49 -9.20
C PRO A 61 -6.54 -8.15 -9.84
N ASP A 62 -7.85 -7.91 -9.95
CA ASP A 62 -8.42 -6.71 -10.60
C ASP A 62 -8.95 -5.68 -9.59
N ALA A 63 -8.56 -5.81 -8.33
CA ALA A 63 -8.95 -4.89 -7.26
C ALA A 63 -8.48 -3.46 -7.55
N ILE A 64 -9.41 -2.49 -7.54
CA ILE A 64 -9.11 -1.06 -7.71
C ILE A 64 -8.08 -0.55 -6.70
N GLU A 65 -8.05 -1.15 -5.52
CA GLU A 65 -7.09 -0.90 -4.45
C GLU A 65 -5.64 -1.02 -4.95
N ARG A 66 -5.33 -1.91 -5.91
CA ARG A 66 -3.98 -2.08 -6.49
C ARG A 66 -3.46 -0.82 -7.18
N LYS A 67 -4.36 0.08 -7.58
CA LYS A 67 -4.04 1.33 -8.26
C LYS A 67 -3.59 2.44 -7.30
N PHE A 68 -4.08 2.39 -6.05
CA PHE A 68 -3.88 3.45 -5.05
C PHE A 68 -3.06 3.00 -3.83
N TRP A 69 -3.12 1.70 -3.49
CA TRP A 69 -2.41 1.09 -2.37
C TRP A 69 -1.11 0.43 -2.84
N ARG A 70 -0.14 0.31 -1.92
CA ARG A 70 1.15 -0.32 -2.26
C ARG A 70 1.08 -1.83 -2.10
N ALA A 71 1.47 -2.56 -3.14
CA ALA A 71 1.78 -3.98 -3.03
C ALA A 71 3.01 -4.18 -2.13
N ARG A 72 2.88 -5.04 -1.11
CA ARG A 72 3.99 -5.50 -0.28
C ARG A 72 3.98 -7.00 -0.17
N PHE A 73 5.16 -7.60 -0.30
CA PHE A 73 5.34 -9.01 -0.02
C PHE A 73 5.69 -9.22 1.45
N CYS A 74 4.86 -10.01 2.15
CA CYS A 74 5.05 -10.39 3.53
C CYS A 74 5.52 -11.84 3.60
N TYR A 75 6.73 -12.05 4.12
CA TYR A 75 7.25 -13.39 4.35
C TYR A 75 6.61 -14.02 5.58
N LEU A 76 6.29 -15.32 5.50
CA LEU A 76 5.77 -16.10 6.62
C LEU A 76 6.83 -16.32 7.71
N TYR A 77 8.10 -16.32 7.32
CA TYR A 77 9.23 -16.61 8.20
C TYR A 77 10.21 -15.45 8.28
N SER A 78 10.87 -15.32 9.45
CA SER A 78 11.89 -14.30 9.70
C SER A 78 13.06 -14.40 8.72
N ALA A 79 13.80 -13.31 8.54
CA ALA A 79 14.95 -13.27 7.63
C ALA A 79 16.01 -14.34 7.99
N SER A 80 16.28 -14.55 9.28
CA SER A 80 17.22 -15.56 9.76
C SER A 80 16.77 -16.98 9.38
N LYS A 81 15.49 -17.32 9.63
CA LYS A 81 14.94 -18.64 9.30
C LYS A 81 14.89 -18.89 7.79
N ARG A 82 14.60 -17.85 6.99
CA ARG A 82 14.66 -17.94 5.53
C ARG A 82 16.08 -18.15 5.01
N ALA A 83 17.07 -17.50 5.59
CA ALA A 83 18.48 -17.69 5.22
C ALA A 83 18.94 -19.12 5.52
N GLU A 84 18.59 -19.65 6.70
CA GLU A 84 18.85 -21.05 7.08
C GLU A 84 18.16 -22.03 6.12
N ALA A 85 16.88 -21.81 5.84
CA ALA A 85 16.10 -22.64 4.92
C ALA A 85 16.67 -22.63 3.50
N SER A 86 17.09 -21.46 3.00
CA SER A 86 17.79 -21.32 1.71
C SER A 86 19.11 -22.10 1.67
N ALA A 87 19.88 -22.09 2.77
CA ALA A 87 21.11 -22.87 2.86
C ALA A 87 20.81 -24.38 2.85
N LYS A 88 19.80 -24.83 3.60
CA LYS A 88 19.37 -26.24 3.64
C LYS A 88 18.82 -26.73 2.30
N ALA A 89 18.08 -25.89 1.57
CA ALA A 89 17.54 -26.20 0.25
C ALA A 89 18.64 -26.47 -0.80
N LYS A 90 19.86 -25.95 -0.60
CA LYS A 90 21.00 -26.11 -1.51
C LYS A 90 21.96 -27.24 -1.12
N LYS A 91 21.69 -27.95 -0.02
CA LYS A 91 22.59 -29.00 0.48
C LYS A 91 22.57 -30.22 -0.44
N ARG A 92 23.74 -30.63 -0.92
CA ARG A 92 23.91 -31.81 -1.80
C ARG A 92 23.55 -33.10 -1.04
N GLY A 93 22.92 -34.05 -1.74
CA GLY A 93 22.56 -35.36 -1.18
C GLY A 93 21.22 -35.41 -0.45
N MET A 94 20.46 -34.31 -0.41
CA MET A 94 19.12 -34.26 0.17
C MET A 94 18.06 -34.75 -0.84
N PRO A 95 17.03 -35.53 -0.41
CA PRO A 95 15.90 -35.85 -1.27
C PRO A 95 15.18 -34.60 -1.81
N LYS A 96 14.67 -34.68 -3.04
CA LYS A 96 14.00 -33.54 -3.73
C LYS A 96 12.81 -32.98 -2.95
N GLU A 97 12.02 -33.85 -2.33
CA GLU A 97 10.85 -33.46 -1.53
C GLU A 97 11.25 -32.61 -0.32
N ILE A 98 12.32 -33.00 0.38
CA ILE A 98 12.84 -32.24 1.52
C ILE A 98 13.42 -30.90 1.07
N MET A 99 14.12 -30.86 -0.09
CA MET A 99 14.59 -29.60 -0.67
C MET A 99 13.43 -28.67 -1.02
N ALA A 100 12.32 -29.20 -1.55
CA ALA A 100 11.12 -28.43 -1.86
C ALA A 100 10.48 -27.83 -0.59
N ILE A 101 10.43 -28.59 0.51
CA ILE A 101 9.94 -28.07 1.81
C ILE A 101 10.80 -26.90 2.28
N TRP A 102 12.13 -27.03 2.27
CA TRP A 102 13.03 -25.93 2.67
C TRP A 102 12.92 -24.73 1.74
N LYS A 103 12.74 -24.95 0.44
CA LYS A 103 12.48 -23.88 -0.53
C LYS A 103 11.18 -23.14 -0.21
N ASN A 104 10.09 -23.87 0.07
CA ASN A 104 8.81 -23.28 0.46
C ASN A 104 8.92 -22.48 1.77
N ILE A 105 9.75 -22.90 2.73
CA ILE A 105 10.01 -22.13 3.96
C ILE A 105 10.83 -20.86 3.64
N ALA A 106 11.79 -20.94 2.73
CA ALA A 106 12.63 -19.81 2.35
C ALA A 106 11.87 -18.73 1.56
N GLU A 107 10.98 -19.14 0.67
CA GLU A 107 10.26 -18.26 -0.27
C GLU A 107 8.80 -17.98 0.17
N GLY A 108 8.30 -18.74 1.14
CA GLY A 108 6.92 -18.66 1.62
C GLY A 108 6.54 -17.27 2.11
N GLY A 109 5.48 -16.75 1.53
CA GLY A 109 4.95 -15.42 1.80
C GLY A 109 3.67 -15.19 1.02
N PHE A 110 3.07 -14.04 1.23
CA PHE A 110 1.89 -13.59 0.54
C PHE A 110 1.98 -12.09 0.24
N GLU A 111 1.30 -11.66 -0.81
CA GLU A 111 1.15 -10.25 -1.11
C GLU A 111 0.05 -9.65 -0.22
N ILE A 112 0.30 -8.43 0.27
CA ILE A 112 -0.72 -7.56 0.84
C ILE A 112 -0.78 -6.26 0.05
N LEU A 113 -1.96 -5.66 0.01
CA LEU A 113 -2.11 -4.26 -0.41
C LEU A 113 -2.16 -3.39 0.84
N ASP A 114 -1.10 -2.64 1.07
CA ASP A 114 -1.02 -1.75 2.22
C ASP A 114 -1.55 -0.36 1.84
N PRO A 115 -2.60 0.14 2.52
CA PRO A 115 -3.14 1.48 2.29
C PRO A 115 -2.22 2.59 2.81
N THR A 116 -1.19 2.24 3.59
CA THR A 116 -0.28 3.22 4.20
C THR A 116 0.99 3.41 3.40
N TRP A 117 1.49 4.63 3.39
CA TRP A 117 2.72 5.06 2.72
C TRP A 117 3.71 5.60 3.73
N PRO A 118 5.02 5.40 3.51
CA PRO A 118 6.03 5.80 4.48
C PRO A 118 6.25 7.32 4.51
N ASN A 119 5.87 8.04 3.45
CA ASN A 119 5.91 9.49 3.34
C ASN A 119 5.06 9.94 2.13
N ALA A 120 4.71 11.23 2.11
CA ALA A 120 3.92 11.84 1.04
C ALA A 120 4.57 11.70 -0.34
N LYS A 121 5.90 11.85 -0.41
CA LYS A 121 6.64 11.77 -1.68
C LYS A 121 6.52 10.40 -2.36
N ALA A 122 6.57 9.32 -1.60
CA ALA A 122 6.41 7.97 -2.11
C ALA A 122 5.00 7.74 -2.67
N LEU A 123 3.99 8.24 -1.96
CA LEU A 123 2.59 8.21 -2.39
C LEU A 123 2.38 9.04 -3.67
N CYS A 124 2.80 10.30 -3.69
CA CYS A 124 2.64 11.17 -4.86
C CYS A 124 3.35 10.59 -6.09
N ARG A 125 4.53 10.00 -5.92
CA ARG A 125 5.23 9.28 -7.00
C ARG A 125 4.42 8.10 -7.53
N HIS A 126 3.76 7.35 -6.65
CA HIS A 126 2.93 6.23 -7.05
C HIS A 126 1.71 6.70 -7.84
N LEU A 127 0.96 7.69 -7.32
CA LEU A 127 -0.22 8.25 -7.98
C LEU A 127 0.11 8.81 -9.37
N ARG A 128 1.23 9.52 -9.54
CA ARG A 128 1.71 9.99 -10.86
C ARG A 128 2.00 8.87 -11.85
N LYS A 129 2.30 7.67 -11.37
CA LYS A 129 2.60 6.50 -12.22
C LYS A 129 1.34 5.70 -12.56
N THR A 130 0.40 5.59 -11.62
CA THR A 130 -0.76 4.70 -11.74
C THR A 130 -2.01 5.39 -12.23
N CYS A 131 -2.15 6.68 -11.99
CA CYS A 131 -3.35 7.44 -12.34
C CYS A 131 -3.13 8.25 -13.63
N ALA A 132 -4.14 8.29 -14.49
CA ALA A 132 -4.10 9.05 -15.74
C ALA A 132 -4.48 10.52 -15.50
N ALA A 133 -5.51 10.77 -14.69
CA ALA A 133 -5.96 12.09 -14.29
C ALA A 133 -5.96 12.21 -12.77
N VAL A 134 -5.37 13.29 -12.26
CA VAL A 134 -5.39 13.64 -10.83
C VAL A 134 -5.68 15.12 -10.69
N GLU A 135 -6.69 15.41 -9.88
CA GLU A 135 -7.16 16.74 -9.53
C GLU A 135 -7.22 16.89 -8.01
N ARG A 136 -6.91 18.08 -7.51
CA ARG A 136 -7.00 18.38 -6.09
C ARG A 136 -8.40 18.90 -5.78
N LEU A 137 -9.05 18.30 -4.80
CA LEU A 137 -10.36 18.75 -4.32
C LEU A 137 -10.17 19.80 -3.23
N SER A 138 -11.10 20.76 -3.15
CA SER A 138 -11.15 21.73 -2.06
C SER A 138 -11.60 21.06 -0.76
N ASP A 139 -11.18 21.52 0.41
CA ASP A 139 -11.51 20.89 1.71
C ASP A 139 -13.00 20.96 2.09
N HIS A 140 -13.80 21.76 1.38
CA HIS A 140 -15.22 22.03 1.69
C HIS A 140 -16.23 21.11 0.98
N GLU A 141 -15.79 20.32 0.01
CA GLU A 141 -16.70 19.52 -0.80
C GLU A 141 -17.02 18.20 -0.11
N ALA A 142 -18.22 18.00 0.44
CA ALA A 142 -18.56 16.77 1.17
C ALA A 142 -18.25 15.51 0.31
N PRO A 143 -17.68 14.43 0.88
CA PRO A 143 -17.48 13.20 0.13
C PRO A 143 -18.84 12.74 -0.43
N PRO A 144 -18.91 12.31 -1.71
CA PRO A 144 -20.15 11.79 -2.25
C PRO A 144 -20.63 10.64 -1.36
N ALA A 145 -21.93 10.64 -1.04
CA ALA A 145 -22.53 9.60 -0.23
C ALA A 145 -22.22 8.24 -0.87
N VAL A 146 -21.55 7.36 -0.10
CA VAL A 146 -21.28 5.99 -0.54
C VAL A 146 -22.63 5.28 -0.62
N GLU A 147 -23.19 5.17 -1.82
CA GLU A 147 -24.35 4.33 -2.08
C GLU A 147 -23.95 2.89 -1.77
N THR A 148 -24.34 2.44 -0.58
CA THR A 148 -24.18 1.07 -0.12
C THR A 148 -25.17 0.23 -0.90
N SER A 149 -24.72 -0.30 -2.05
CA SER A 149 -25.46 -1.34 -2.76
C SER A 149 -25.45 -2.59 -1.89
N GLN A 150 -26.65 -2.99 -1.43
CA GLN A 150 -26.91 -4.20 -0.66
C GLN A 150 -26.76 -5.46 -1.50
#